data_AF-A0A4W5KUR2-F1
#
_entry.id   AF-A0A4W5KUR2-F1
#
_cell.length_a   1.000
_cell.length_b   1.000
_cell.length_c   1.000
_cell.angle_alpha   90.00
_cell.angle_beta   90.00
_cell.angle_gamma   90.00
#
_symmetry.space_group_name_H-M   'P 1'
#
loop_
_entity.id
_entity.type
_entity.pdbx_description
1 polymer ?
#
loop_
_entity_poly.entity_id
_entity_poly.type
_entity_poly.pdbx_seq_one_letter_code
_entity_poly.pdbx_strand_id
1 'polypeptide(L)'
;MKKLDQVFPFLSFLLSSLFHSPPLPLSPLLSSLSPLSLSLSISLYLSLCLFLSEQQLERSLQQFGERWQLNPGDGAFYGPKIDIQIKDAIGRQHQCATIQLDFQLPIRFDLQYVG
;
A
#
# COMPACT_ATOMS: atom_id res chain seq x y z
N MET A 1 -14.97 -13.24 19.59
CA MET A 1 -13.88 -12.25 19.55
C MET A 1 -12.82 -12.74 18.59
N LYS A 2 -12.61 -12.08 17.44
CA LYS A 2 -11.37 -12.30 16.67
C LYS A 2 -10.25 -11.70 17.52
N LYS A 3 -9.39 -12.56 18.07
CA LYS A 3 -8.31 -12.17 18.99
C LYS A 3 -7.25 -11.38 18.23
N LEU A 4 -6.64 -10.42 18.94
CA LEU A 4 -5.47 -9.65 18.52
C LEU A 4 -4.31 -10.54 18.02
N ASP A 5 -4.30 -11.80 18.45
CA ASP A 5 -3.41 -12.89 18.06
C ASP A 5 -3.36 -13.16 16.53
N GLN A 6 -4.38 -12.75 15.76
CA GLN A 6 -4.41 -12.90 14.29
C GLN A 6 -3.76 -11.73 13.55
N VAL A 7 -3.50 -10.61 14.23
CA VAL A 7 -2.94 -9.39 13.60
C VAL A 7 -1.44 -9.53 13.35
N PHE A 8 -0.70 -10.11 14.30
CA PHE A 8 0.74 -10.31 14.18
C PHE A 8 1.15 -11.25 13.03
N PRO A 9 0.52 -12.43 12.87
CA PRO A 9 0.79 -13.32 11.73
C PRO A 9 0.47 -12.65 10.39
N PHE A 10 -0.60 -11.87 10.33
CA PHE A 10 -0.95 -11.10 9.13
C PHE A 10 0.10 -10.07 8.77
N LEU A 11 0.58 -9.29 9.75
CA LEU A 11 1.60 -8.28 9.53
C LEU A 11 2.89 -8.90 8.99
N SER A 12 3.32 -10.03 9.58
CA SER A 12 4.49 -10.78 9.14
C SER A 12 4.31 -11.33 7.71
N PHE A 13 3.12 -11.86 7.40
CA PHE A 13 2.80 -12.37 6.07
C PHE A 13 2.81 -11.25 5.02
N LEU A 14 2.16 -10.13 5.31
CA LEU A 14 2.05 -8.99 4.39
C LEU A 14 3.42 -8.37 4.10
N LEU A 15 4.27 -8.21 5.11
CA LEU A 15 5.65 -7.76 4.91
C LEU A 15 6.40 -8.73 4.00
N SER A 16 6.26 -10.04 4.22
CA SER A 16 6.91 -11.03 3.35
C SER A 16 6.40 -11.01 1.89
N SER A 17 5.12 -10.72 1.65
CA SER A 17 4.56 -10.70 0.28
C SER A 17 4.86 -9.40 -0.48
N LEU A 18 5.00 -8.28 0.24
CA LEU A 18 5.23 -6.96 -0.36
C LEU A 18 6.68 -6.75 -0.82
N PHE A 19 7.67 -7.29 -0.09
CA PHE A 19 9.09 -7.05 -0.39
C PHE A 19 9.69 -7.94 -1.49
N HIS A 20 8.91 -8.84 -2.12
CA HIS A 20 9.40 -9.70 -3.22
C HIS A 20 9.26 -9.07 -4.61
N SER A 21 8.73 -7.85 -4.74
CA SER A 21 8.57 -7.17 -6.03
C SER A 21 9.76 -6.26 -6.30
N PRO A 22 10.49 -6.41 -7.43
CA PRO A 22 11.63 -5.54 -7.74
C PRO A 22 11.16 -4.09 -7.95
N PRO A 23 11.92 -3.08 -7.48
CA PRO A 23 11.62 -1.69 -7.76
C PRO A 23 11.74 -1.45 -9.27
N LEU A 24 10.72 -0.82 -9.86
CA LEU A 24 10.72 -0.44 -11.28
C LEU A 24 11.80 0.64 -11.51
N PRO A 25 12.81 0.41 -12.38
CA PRO A 25 13.84 1.39 -12.65
C PRO A 25 13.30 2.48 -13.58
N LEU A 26 13.19 3.71 -13.09
CA LEU A 26 12.72 4.86 -13.88
C LEU A 26 13.80 5.91 -14.20
N SER A 27 15.02 5.74 -13.70
CA SER A 27 16.01 6.81 -13.67
C SER A 27 16.54 7.31 -15.03
N PRO A 28 16.76 6.51 -16.09
CA PRO A 28 17.47 7.03 -17.26
C PRO A 28 16.58 7.76 -18.28
N LEU A 29 15.27 7.53 -18.29
CA LEU A 29 14.35 8.02 -19.33
C LEU A 29 13.70 9.36 -18.98
N LEU A 30 13.64 9.72 -17.69
CA LEU A 30 12.98 10.94 -17.21
C LEU A 30 13.84 12.20 -17.41
N SER A 31 15.16 12.08 -17.51
CA SER A 31 16.07 13.24 -17.55
C SER A 31 16.05 14.04 -18.85
N SER A 32 15.42 13.54 -19.93
CA SER A 32 15.38 14.20 -21.25
C SER A 32 14.01 14.80 -21.61
N LEU A 33 13.03 14.78 -20.70
CA LEU A 33 11.66 15.19 -20.97
C LEU A 33 11.44 16.68 -20.66
N SER A 34 10.57 17.33 -21.44
CA SER A 34 10.12 18.70 -21.15
C SER A 34 9.30 18.74 -19.84
N PRO A 35 9.23 19.87 -19.11
CA PRO A 35 8.53 19.94 -17.82
C PRO A 35 7.06 19.47 -17.86
N LEU A 36 6.35 19.75 -18.95
CA LEU A 36 4.97 19.30 -19.16
C LEU A 36 4.84 17.81 -19.47
N SER A 37 5.82 17.22 -20.18
CA SER A 37 5.83 15.77 -20.41
C SER A 37 6.27 15.02 -19.16
N LEU A 38 7.19 15.58 -18.37
CA LEU A 38 7.64 15.04 -17.09
C LEU A 38 6.49 14.98 -16.07
N SER A 39 5.68 16.05 -15.95
CA SER A 39 4.55 16.07 -15.03
C SER A 39 3.47 15.04 -15.39
N LEU A 40 3.19 14.88 -16.69
CA LEU A 40 2.26 13.86 -17.18
C LEU A 40 2.79 12.45 -16.93
N SER A 41 4.07 12.21 -17.20
CA SER A 41 4.73 10.91 -16.99
C SER A 41 4.75 10.51 -15.51
N ILE A 42 5.03 11.46 -14.61
CA ILE A 42 5.00 11.21 -13.16
C ILE A 42 3.57 10.89 -12.70
N SER A 43 2.57 11.64 -13.18
CA SER A 43 1.16 11.39 -12.83
C SER A 43 0.69 10.00 -13.29
N LEU A 44 1.01 9.62 -14.53
CA LEU A 44 0.71 8.30 -15.08
C LEU A 44 1.41 7.18 -14.29
N TYR A 45 2.68 7.38 -13.95
CA TYR A 45 3.44 6.41 -13.17
C TYR A 45 2.86 6.23 -11.76
N LEU A 46 2.54 7.32 -11.07
CA LEU A 46 1.94 7.28 -9.74
C LEU A 46 0.60 6.54 -9.78
N SER A 47 -0.23 6.83 -10.79
CA SER A 47 -1.51 6.14 -11.01
C SER A 47 -1.33 4.64 -11.26
N LEU A 48 -0.32 4.25 -12.04
CA LEU A 48 0.03 2.85 -12.26
C LEU A 48 0.49 2.16 -10.96
N CYS A 49 1.36 2.81 -10.18
CA CYS A 49 1.81 2.28 -8.89
C CYS A 49 0.65 2.08 -7.92
N LEU A 50 -0.26 3.04 -7.83
CA LEU A 50 -1.47 2.93 -7.00
C LEU A 50 -2.29 1.69 -7.39
N PHE A 51 -2.59 1.55 -8.69
CA PHE A 51 -3.36 0.41 -9.19
C PHE A 51 -2.67 -0.94 -8.93
N LEU A 52 -1.37 -1.04 -9.19
CA LEU A 52 -0.61 -2.28 -8.93
C LEU A 52 -0.57 -2.62 -7.43
N SER A 53 -0.43 -1.60 -6.58
CA SER A 53 -0.38 -1.78 -5.12
C SER A 53 -1.71 -2.27 -4.54
N GLU A 54 -2.84 -1.76 -5.04
CA GLU A 54 -4.18 -2.25 -4.68
C GLU A 54 -4.33 -3.73 -5.02
N GLN A 55 -3.95 -4.14 -6.23
CA GLN A 55 -3.99 -5.56 -6.63
C GLN A 55 -3.10 -6.44 -5.75
N GLN A 56 -1.92 -5.96 -5.37
CA GLN A 56 -0.99 -6.72 -4.54
C GLN A 56 -1.51 -6.89 -3.10
N LEU A 57 -2.11 -5.85 -2.53
CA LEU A 57 -2.78 -5.94 -1.23
C LEU A 57 -3.99 -6.88 -1.29
N GLU A 58 -4.81 -6.79 -2.35
CA GLU A 58 -5.94 -7.70 -2.54
C GLU A 58 -5.48 -9.17 -2.62
N ARG A 59 -4.46 -9.46 -3.44
CA ARG A 59 -3.88 -10.82 -3.53
C ARG A 59 -3.34 -11.30 -2.18
N SER A 60 -2.68 -10.41 -1.43
CA SER A 60 -2.16 -10.75 -0.10
C SER A 60 -3.29 -11.06 0.89
N LEU A 61 -4.38 -10.29 0.86
CA LEU A 61 -5.58 -10.55 1.67
C LEU A 61 -6.27 -11.86 1.28
N GLN A 62 -6.36 -12.16 -0.02
CA GLN A 62 -6.90 -13.42 -0.53
C GLN A 62 -6.06 -14.63 -0.08
N GLN A 63 -4.73 -14.53 -0.14
CA GLN A 63 -3.82 -15.59 0.32
C GLN A 63 -3.86 -15.77 1.84
N PHE A 64 -4.05 -14.69 2.60
CA PHE A 64 -4.19 -14.76 4.05
C PHE A 64 -5.47 -15.52 4.48
N GLY A 65 -6.52 -15.50 3.65
CA GLY A 65 -7.70 -16.35 3.81
C GLY A 65 -8.71 -15.89 4.88
N GLU A 66 -8.48 -14.74 5.51
CA GLU A 66 -9.42 -14.17 6.47
C GLU A 66 -10.49 -13.30 5.80
N ARG A 67 -11.62 -13.09 6.51
CA ARG A 67 -12.69 -12.21 6.02
C ARG A 67 -12.24 -10.76 6.04
N TRP A 68 -12.29 -10.11 4.88
CA TRP A 68 -12.10 -8.67 4.69
C TRP A 68 -13.24 -8.11 3.83
N GLN A 69 -13.36 -6.79 3.80
CA GLN A 69 -14.35 -6.08 2.98
C GLN A 69 -13.66 -4.90 2.30
N LEU A 70 -14.06 -4.61 1.06
CA LEU A 70 -13.61 -3.41 0.37
C LEU A 70 -14.29 -2.18 1.00
N ASN A 71 -13.51 -1.15 1.32
CA ASN A 71 -14.00 0.13 1.80
C ASN A 71 -13.67 1.24 0.79
N PRO A 72 -14.49 1.40 -0.27
CA PRO A 72 -14.19 2.32 -1.37
C PRO A 72 -14.19 3.77 -0.89
N GLY A 73 -13.15 4.53 -1.25
CA GLY A 73 -13.05 5.96 -0.95
C GLY A 73 -12.41 6.31 0.40
N ASP A 74 -12.07 5.32 1.24
CA ASP A 74 -11.33 5.56 2.49
C ASP A 74 -9.80 5.46 2.29
N GLY A 75 -9.35 5.01 1.11
CA GLY A 75 -7.94 5.02 0.73
C GLY A 75 -7.36 6.43 0.73
N ALA A 76 -6.12 6.59 1.20
CA ALA A 76 -5.46 7.88 1.13
C ALA A 76 -5.07 8.20 -0.33
N PHE A 77 -5.02 9.49 -0.67
CA PHE A 77 -4.68 9.93 -2.03
C PHE A 77 -3.28 9.49 -2.51
N TYR A 78 -2.41 9.09 -1.58
CA TYR A 78 -1.01 8.70 -1.81
C TYR A 78 -0.76 7.19 -1.71
N GLY A 79 -1.80 6.38 -1.45
CA GLY A 79 -1.69 4.94 -1.45
C GLY A 79 -2.81 4.21 -0.70
N PRO A 80 -3.01 2.92 -1.02
CA PRO A 80 -4.00 2.09 -0.36
C PRO A 80 -3.60 1.77 1.08
N LYS A 81 -4.61 1.48 1.90
CA LYS A 81 -4.44 1.11 3.31
C LYS A 81 -5.28 -0.10 3.68
N ILE A 82 -4.83 -0.83 4.70
CA ILE A 82 -5.58 -1.89 5.37
C ILE A 82 -5.84 -1.41 6.79
N ASP A 83 -7.12 -1.28 7.14
CA ASP A 83 -7.55 -0.97 8.51
C ASP A 83 -8.01 -2.23 9.23
N ILE A 84 -7.47 -2.45 10.42
CA ILE A 84 -7.78 -3.59 11.27
C ILE A 84 -8.75 -3.12 12.34
N GLN A 85 -10.00 -3.54 12.21
CA GLN A 85 -11.07 -3.23 13.16
C GLN A 85 -11.31 -4.40 14.11
N ILE A 86 -11.42 -4.09 15.40
CA ILE A 86 -11.71 -5.03 16.48
C ILE A 86 -13.02 -4.61 17.15
N LYS A 87 -13.88 -5.61 17.39
CA LYS A 87 -15.14 -5.43 18.11
C LYS A 87 -14.96 -5.68 19.61
N ASP A 88 -15.32 -4.70 20.44
CA ASP A 88 -15.25 -4.82 21.90
C ASP A 88 -16.39 -5.67 22.49
N ALA A 89 -16.36 -5.89 23.80
CA ALA A 89 -17.31 -6.75 24.51
C ALA A 89 -18.77 -6.22 24.50
N ILE A 90 -18.96 -4.91 24.31
CA ILE A 90 -20.29 -4.27 24.22
C ILE A 90 -20.70 -4.00 22.77
N GLY A 91 -19.88 -4.39 21.81
CA GLY A 91 -20.18 -4.44 20.38
C GLY A 91 -19.77 -3.22 19.56
N ARG A 92 -18.94 -2.31 20.08
CA ARG A 92 -18.40 -1.18 19.32
C ARG A 92 -17.21 -1.64 18.47
N GLN A 93 -17.06 -1.04 17.29
CA GLN A 93 -15.90 -1.26 16.41
C GLN A 93 -14.82 -0.22 16.71
N HIS A 94 -13.60 -0.67 16.89
CA HIS A 94 -12.43 0.18 17.12
C HIS A 94 -11.35 -0.18 16.11
N GLN A 95 -10.79 0.82 15.44
CA GLN A 95 -9.61 0.63 14.60
C GLN A 95 -8.38 0.51 15.50
N CYS A 96 -7.74 -0.66 15.48
CA CYS A 96 -6.58 -0.94 16.34
C CYS A 96 -5.25 -0.81 15.60
N ALA A 97 -5.24 -0.97 14.27
CA ALA A 97 -4.04 -0.82 13.47
C ALA A 97 -4.38 -0.41 12.03
N THR A 98 -3.42 0.24 11.38
CA THR A 98 -3.44 0.57 9.95
C THR A 98 -2.10 0.20 9.34
N ILE A 99 -2.16 -0.44 8.18
CA ILE A 99 -1.01 -0.65 7.32
C ILE A 99 -1.25 0.18 6.07
N GLN A 100 -0.30 1.04 5.72
CA GLN A 100 -0.46 1.97 4.62
C GLN A 100 0.76 1.94 3.73
N LEU A 101 0.52 1.87 2.42
CA LEU A 101 1.56 2.05 1.41
C LEU A 101 1.65 3.54 1.09
N ASP A 102 2.85 4.12 1.18
CA ASP A 102 3.10 5.53 0.91
C ASP A 102 4.08 5.69 -0.24
N PHE A 103 3.58 6.18 -1.37
CA PHE A 103 4.38 6.46 -2.55
C PHE A 103 4.81 7.93 -2.65
N GLN A 104 4.24 8.82 -1.83
CA GLN A 104 4.46 10.25 -1.95
C GLN A 104 5.64 10.73 -1.10
N LEU A 105 5.79 10.25 0.13
CA LEU A 105 6.88 10.67 1.01
C LEU A 105 8.27 10.30 0.46
N PRO A 106 8.50 9.07 -0.06
CA PRO A 106 9.80 8.74 -0.64
C PRO A 106 10.22 9.68 -1.78
N ILE A 107 9.27 10.06 -2.64
CA ILE A 107 9.53 11.01 -3.74
C ILE A 107 9.79 12.42 -3.19
N ARG A 108 8.99 12.88 -2.22
CA ARG A 108 9.15 14.24 -1.64
C ARG A 108 10.47 14.42 -0.90
N PHE A 109 10.99 13.36 -0.31
CA PHE A 109 12.28 13.38 0.40
C PHE A 109 13.46 12.91 -0.46
N ASP A 110 13.25 12.66 -1.76
CA ASP A 110 14.26 12.14 -2.70
C ASP A 110 15.02 10.92 -2.11
N LEU A 111 14.27 9.99 -1.51
CA LEU A 111 14.83 8.79 -0.92
C LEU A 111 15.28 7.82 -2.02
N GLN A 112 16.53 7.39 -1.93
CA GLN A 112 17.14 6.44 -2.86
C GLN A 112 17.81 5.30 -2.08
N TYR A 113 17.71 4.09 -2.60
CA TYR A 113 18.38 2.91 -2.05
C TYR A 113 19.34 2.36 -3.10
N VAL A 114 20.58 2.07 -2.67
CA VAL A 114 21.58 1.36 -3.48
C VAL A 114 21.79 0.00 -2.79
N GLY A 115 21.37 -1.06 -3.46
CA GLY A 115 21.49 -2.45 -3.01
C GLY A 115 22.43 -3.25 -3.89
#